data_AF-A0A1V6AIZ9-F1
#
_entry.id   AF-A0A1V6AIZ9-F1
#
_cell.length_a   1.000
_cell.length_b   1.000
_cell.length_c   1.000
_cell.angle_alpha   90.00
_cell.angle_beta   90.00
_cell.angle_gamma   90.00
#
_symmetry.space_group_name_H-M   'P 1'
#
loop_
_entity.id
_entity.type
_entity.pdbx_description
1 polymer ?
#
loop_
_entity_poly.entity_id
_entity_poly.type
_entity_poly.pdbx_seq_one_letter_code
_entity_poly.pdbx_strand_id
1 'polypeptide(L)'
;MDLSTLIKYSRKNIALIVVVVLCCTFLAGTVKVLSDYTSYNEEKINIQNLQSEINTLSSQKSDFLAQKTNYDKDERYNFIKEIDSASLLKFTSVFYIEKNVALYNTVINDINLLSEIYDENNVTLPFDIVDIFIDFTASTEYRTLTIHVYAQDKNGLEELKAIALNCFEKAKNTVSATIGPSNILLISERESVSSNTALANMQKTYKTEYAALEKAIAETDKQIAEIQASIDKVTYVPFNKEVIQYAVLGLILGVFLAYVLILGRFYLSRKLIGIEQLPKLNLFSSGTDIVKISQLALVPVIYACGKTSEPIGVTSTENLVSLNAVSKYLKDNTDYDLRVLENIFDSADIAKSMLDCKGIILVEKYKVSQIKKIEKLMEICKNNNITVYGAIIIE
;
A
#
# COMPACT_ATOMS: atom_id res chain seq x y z
N MET A 1 48.52 -7.45 12.44
CA MET A 1 48.33 -6.77 13.75
C MET A 1 48.13 -7.86 14.77
N ASP A 2 48.92 -7.86 15.84
CA ASP A 2 48.87 -8.94 16.82
C ASP A 2 47.56 -8.88 17.64
N LEU A 3 46.97 -10.04 17.95
CA LEU A 3 45.63 -10.15 18.59
C LEU A 3 45.57 -9.38 19.93
N SER A 4 46.70 -9.35 20.64
CA SER A 4 46.91 -8.60 21.89
C SER A 4 46.70 -7.08 21.73
N THR A 5 47.16 -6.51 20.61
CA THR A 5 47.05 -5.08 20.32
C THR A 5 45.61 -4.71 19.94
N LEU A 6 44.93 -5.57 19.18
CA LEU A 6 43.51 -5.41 18.85
C LEU A 6 42.63 -5.43 20.11
N ILE A 7 42.86 -6.37 21.02
CA ILE A 7 42.10 -6.51 22.28
C ILE A 7 42.29 -5.29 23.19
N LYS A 8 43.51 -4.78 23.31
CA LYS A 8 43.77 -3.57 24.12
C LYS A 8 43.11 -2.32 23.53
N TYR A 9 43.05 -2.22 22.20
CA TYR A 9 42.43 -1.07 21.52
C TYR A 9 40.90 -1.16 21.49
N SER A 10 40.32 -2.36 21.37
CA SER A 10 38.87 -2.54 21.47
C SER A 10 38.37 -2.19 22.86
N ARG A 11 39.09 -2.57 23.94
CA ARG A 11 38.76 -2.23 25.34
C ARG A 11 38.59 -0.72 25.58
N LYS A 12 39.43 0.11 24.95
CA LYS A 12 39.30 1.59 25.05
C LYS A 12 38.14 2.17 24.26
N ASN A 13 37.61 1.44 23.28
CA ASN A 13 36.52 1.88 22.41
C ASN A 13 35.21 1.09 22.65
N ILE A 14 35.10 0.35 23.76
CA ILE A 14 33.91 -0.47 24.09
C ILE A 14 32.62 0.35 24.02
N ALA A 15 32.63 1.58 24.54
CA ALA A 15 31.45 2.45 24.50
C ALA A 15 31.01 2.74 23.06
N LEU A 16 31.95 2.97 22.14
CA LEU A 16 31.65 3.20 20.72
C LEU A 16 31.10 1.93 20.05
N ILE A 17 31.71 0.77 20.33
CA ILE A 17 31.25 -0.53 19.80
C ILE A 17 29.82 -0.80 20.26
N VAL A 18 29.54 -0.64 21.56
CA VAL A 18 28.22 -0.87 22.13
C VAL A 18 27.17 0.06 21.50
N VAL A 19 27.49 1.35 21.33
CA VAL A 19 26.58 2.32 20.70
C VAL A 19 26.30 1.95 19.24
N VAL A 20 27.32 1.62 18.45
CA VAL A 20 27.15 1.27 17.03
C VAL A 20 26.33 -0.01 16.87
N VAL A 21 26.62 -1.04 17.66
CA VAL A 21 25.87 -2.31 17.63
C VAL A 21 24.41 -2.09 18.02
N LEU A 22 24.15 -1.37 19.11
CA LEU A 22 22.79 -1.08 19.57
C LEU A 22 22.00 -0.26 18.54
N CYS A 23 22.62 0.76 17.92
CA CYS A 23 21.99 1.53 16.87
C CYS A 23 21.63 0.67 15.66
N CYS A 24 22.54 -0.20 15.19
CA CYS A 24 22.28 -1.08 14.05
C CYS A 24 21.19 -2.12 14.34
N THR A 25 21.20 -2.73 15.53
CA THR A 25 20.16 -3.68 15.96
C THR A 25 18.79 -3.00 16.10
N PHE A 26 18.74 -1.80 16.69
CA PHE A 26 17.51 -1.04 16.85
C PHE A 26 16.94 -0.57 15.50
N LEU A 27 17.78 -0.06 14.61
CA LEU A 27 17.37 0.36 13.26
C LEU A 27 16.85 -0.80 12.43
N ALA A 28 17.52 -1.96 12.46
CA ALA A 28 17.06 -3.13 11.71
C ALA A 28 15.70 -3.65 12.22
N GLY A 29 15.51 -3.71 13.54
CA GLY A 29 14.23 -4.10 14.14
C GLY A 29 13.11 -3.10 13.83
N THR A 30 13.38 -1.80 13.96
CA THR A 30 12.37 -0.75 13.72
C THR A 30 11.95 -0.65 12.25
N VAL A 31 12.89 -0.82 11.30
CA VAL A 31 12.57 -0.84 9.86
C VAL A 31 11.64 -2.01 9.51
N LYS A 32 11.91 -3.21 10.06
CA LYS A 32 11.04 -4.37 9.81
C LYS A 32 9.65 -4.18 10.42
N VAL A 33 9.57 -3.64 11.65
CA VAL A 33 8.28 -3.31 12.28
C VAL A 33 7.50 -2.30 11.45
N LEU A 34 8.17 -1.27 10.91
CA LEU A 34 7.53 -0.29 10.05
C LEU A 34 7.03 -0.91 8.74
N SER A 35 7.82 -1.78 8.11
CA SER A 35 7.45 -2.50 6.88
C SER A 35 6.24 -3.41 7.07
N ASP A 36 6.21 -4.16 8.17
CA ASP A 36 5.09 -5.05 8.50
C ASP A 36 3.84 -4.23 8.85
N TYR A 37 4.01 -3.08 9.52
CA TYR A 37 2.91 -2.14 9.79
C TYR A 37 2.34 -1.52 8.51
N THR A 38 3.18 -1.14 7.53
CA THR A 38 2.71 -0.64 6.24
C THR A 38 1.94 -1.72 5.47
N SER A 39 2.45 -2.96 5.45
CA SER A 39 1.75 -4.09 4.81
C SER A 39 0.41 -4.36 5.48
N TYR A 40 0.35 -4.35 6.82
CA TYR A 40 -0.89 -4.47 7.58
C TYR A 40 -1.89 -3.36 7.25
N ASN A 41 -1.42 -2.12 7.14
CA ASN A 41 -2.30 -0.99 6.84
C ASN A 41 -2.86 -1.08 5.40
N GLU A 42 -2.05 -1.53 4.43
CA GLU A 42 -2.50 -1.79 3.06
C GLU A 42 -3.55 -2.91 3.01
N GLU A 43 -3.31 -4.04 3.68
CA GLU A 43 -4.28 -5.14 3.78
C GLU A 43 -5.58 -4.71 4.48
N LYS A 44 -5.48 -3.90 5.53
CA LYS A 44 -6.65 -3.34 6.23
C LYS A 44 -7.48 -2.45 5.31
N ILE A 45 -6.85 -1.56 4.54
CA ILE A 45 -7.54 -0.72 3.56
C ILE A 45 -8.19 -1.60 2.48
N ASN A 46 -7.50 -2.63 2.01
CA ASN A 46 -8.05 -3.56 1.02
C ASN A 46 -9.29 -4.30 1.55
N ILE A 47 -9.25 -4.83 2.78
CA ILE A 47 -10.40 -5.45 3.43
C ILE A 47 -11.58 -4.46 3.55
N GLN A 48 -11.30 -3.20 3.92
CA GLN A 48 -12.34 -2.17 4.01
C GLN A 48 -13.00 -1.90 2.64
N ASN A 49 -12.21 -1.87 1.56
CA ASN A 49 -12.73 -1.70 0.21
C ASN A 49 -13.60 -2.90 -0.20
N LEU A 50 -13.14 -4.13 0.02
CA LEU A 50 -13.91 -5.35 -0.25
C LEU A 50 -15.21 -5.40 0.57
N GLN A 51 -15.18 -4.95 1.83
CA GLN A 51 -16.38 -4.86 2.66
C GLN A 51 -17.38 -3.81 2.13
N SER A 52 -16.88 -2.69 1.61
CA SER A 52 -17.72 -1.67 0.97
C SER A 52 -18.39 -2.21 -0.31
N GLU A 53 -17.68 -3.06 -1.06
CA GLU A 53 -18.23 -3.75 -2.24
C GLU A 53 -19.33 -4.74 -1.85
N ILE A 54 -19.10 -5.57 -0.81
CA ILE A 54 -20.15 -6.45 -0.24
C ILE A 54 -21.39 -5.67 0.18
N ASN A 55 -21.22 -4.52 0.83
CA ASN A 55 -22.34 -3.68 1.25
C ASN A 55 -23.15 -3.16 0.05
N THR A 56 -22.46 -2.77 -1.03
CA THR A 56 -23.08 -2.30 -2.27
C THR A 56 -23.89 -3.42 -2.93
N LEU A 57 -23.28 -4.61 -3.08
CA LEU A 57 -23.95 -5.79 -3.62
C LEU A 57 -25.15 -6.22 -2.77
N SER A 58 -25.02 -6.15 -1.44
CA SER A 58 -26.11 -6.47 -0.50
C SER A 58 -27.29 -5.50 -0.65
N SER A 59 -27.02 -4.21 -0.88
CA SER A 59 -28.06 -3.22 -1.18
C SER A 59 -28.76 -3.54 -2.50
N GLN A 60 -28.02 -3.85 -3.56
CA GLN A 60 -28.59 -4.23 -4.86
C GLN A 60 -29.45 -5.49 -4.74
N LYS A 61 -29.00 -6.50 -3.98
CA LYS A 61 -29.79 -7.70 -3.68
C LYS A 61 -31.11 -7.35 -2.99
N SER A 62 -31.09 -6.43 -2.03
CA SER A 62 -32.30 -5.98 -1.35
C SER A 62 -33.31 -5.35 -2.32
N ASP A 63 -32.82 -4.55 -3.27
CA ASP A 63 -33.68 -3.94 -4.29
C ASP A 63 -34.30 -4.99 -5.21
N PHE A 64 -33.54 -6.02 -5.63
CA PHE A 64 -34.09 -7.13 -6.41
C PHE A 64 -35.11 -7.95 -5.62
N LEU A 65 -34.88 -8.19 -4.33
CA LEU A 65 -35.84 -8.88 -3.46
C LEU A 65 -37.13 -8.07 -3.27
N ALA A 66 -37.03 -6.74 -3.15
CA ALA A 66 -38.20 -5.87 -3.09
C ALA A 66 -39.01 -5.92 -4.39
N GLN A 67 -38.35 -5.87 -5.55
CA GLN A 67 -39.00 -6.03 -6.84
C GLN A 67 -39.69 -7.40 -6.97
N LYS A 68 -39.01 -8.48 -6.59
CA LYS A 68 -39.59 -9.84 -6.58
C LYS A 68 -40.83 -9.90 -5.68
N THR A 69 -40.76 -9.32 -4.48
CA THR A 69 -41.88 -9.26 -3.53
C THR A 69 -43.07 -8.47 -4.11
N ASN A 70 -42.82 -7.44 -4.92
CA ASN A 70 -43.90 -6.71 -5.59
C ASN A 70 -44.62 -7.60 -6.61
N TYR A 71 -43.90 -8.42 -7.38
CA TYR A 71 -44.54 -9.44 -8.25
C TYR A 71 -45.34 -10.46 -7.42
N ASP A 72 -44.79 -10.96 -6.32
CA ASP A 72 -45.48 -11.94 -5.47
C ASP A 72 -46.76 -11.37 -4.83
N LYS A 73 -46.87 -10.04 -4.71
CA LYS A 73 -48.07 -9.33 -4.22
C LYS A 73 -49.02 -8.87 -5.33
N ASP A 74 -48.59 -8.94 -6.59
CA ASP A 74 -49.41 -8.53 -7.72
C ASP A 74 -50.55 -9.54 -7.92
N GLU A 75 -51.78 -9.10 -7.63
CA GLU A 75 -52.98 -9.94 -7.74
C GLU A 75 -53.21 -10.42 -9.17
N ARG A 76 -52.92 -9.57 -10.16
CA ARG A 76 -53.06 -9.91 -11.58
C ARG A 76 -52.07 -11.00 -11.95
N TYR A 77 -50.81 -10.87 -11.59
CA TYR A 77 -49.79 -11.91 -11.81
C TYR A 77 -50.20 -13.23 -11.15
N ASN A 78 -50.58 -13.19 -9.87
CA ASN A 78 -50.96 -14.37 -9.11
C ASN A 78 -52.16 -15.10 -9.68
N PHE A 79 -53.14 -14.36 -10.21
CA PHE A 79 -54.29 -14.93 -10.86
C PHE A 79 -53.93 -15.58 -12.20
N ILE A 80 -53.19 -14.85 -13.05
CA ILE A 80 -52.97 -15.32 -14.42
C ILE A 80 -51.89 -16.39 -14.55
N LYS A 81 -50.93 -16.49 -13.62
CA LYS A 81 -49.76 -17.39 -13.77
C LYS A 81 -50.11 -18.88 -13.88
N GLU A 82 -51.26 -19.29 -13.33
CA GLU A 82 -51.69 -20.70 -13.31
C GLU A 82 -52.66 -21.06 -14.45
N ILE A 83 -53.10 -20.07 -15.22
CA ILE A 83 -54.10 -20.26 -16.28
C ILE A 83 -53.47 -20.92 -17.51
N ASP A 84 -54.10 -21.98 -18.03
CA ASP A 84 -53.72 -22.52 -19.33
C ASP A 84 -54.23 -21.62 -20.47
N SER A 85 -53.40 -20.67 -20.88
CA SER A 85 -53.70 -19.73 -21.97
C SER A 85 -53.81 -20.39 -23.36
N ALA A 86 -53.40 -21.66 -23.51
CA ALA A 86 -53.54 -22.40 -24.75
C ALA A 86 -54.93 -23.04 -24.92
N SER A 87 -55.67 -23.25 -23.82
CA SER A 87 -56.90 -24.00 -23.81
C SER A 87 -57.97 -23.35 -22.92
N LEU A 88 -58.48 -22.19 -23.35
CA LEU A 88 -59.59 -21.49 -22.69
C LEU A 88 -60.91 -21.77 -23.40
N LEU A 89 -62.01 -21.80 -22.65
CA LEU A 89 -63.33 -21.69 -23.24
C LEU A 89 -63.47 -20.29 -23.83
N LYS A 90 -63.92 -20.22 -25.09
CA LYS A 90 -64.08 -18.99 -25.84
C LYS A 90 -65.50 -18.89 -26.38
N PHE A 91 -66.19 -17.84 -25.97
CA PHE A 91 -67.42 -17.38 -26.59
C PHE A 91 -67.09 -16.35 -27.67
N THR A 92 -67.78 -16.42 -28.80
CA THR A 92 -67.68 -15.42 -29.87
C THR A 92 -69.04 -15.11 -30.43
N SER A 93 -69.38 -13.82 -30.45
CA SER A 93 -70.59 -13.31 -31.07
C SER A 93 -70.24 -12.25 -32.09
N VAL A 94 -70.83 -12.33 -33.27
CA VAL A 94 -70.58 -11.41 -34.39
C VAL A 94 -71.88 -10.72 -34.76
N PHE A 95 -71.89 -9.39 -34.67
CA PHE A 95 -73.02 -8.54 -35.03
C PHE A 95 -72.70 -7.76 -36.30
N TYR A 96 -73.63 -7.75 -37.26
CA TYR A 96 -73.64 -6.78 -38.34
C TYR A 96 -74.32 -5.50 -37.85
N ILE A 97 -73.71 -4.34 -38.10
CA ILE A 97 -74.24 -3.04 -37.71
C ILE A 97 -74.32 -2.16 -38.96
N GLU A 98 -75.54 -1.80 -39.39
CA GLU A 98 -75.75 -1.12 -40.67
C GLU A 98 -74.94 0.17 -40.82
N LYS A 99 -74.82 0.95 -39.73
CA LYS A 99 -74.19 2.28 -39.70
C LYS A 99 -73.42 2.52 -38.41
N ASN A 100 -72.35 3.32 -38.51
CA ASN A 100 -71.59 3.85 -37.37
C ASN A 100 -70.84 2.82 -36.52
N VAL A 101 -70.44 1.69 -37.12
CA VAL A 101 -69.69 0.60 -36.45
C VAL A 101 -68.49 1.11 -35.64
N ALA A 102 -67.75 2.11 -36.15
CA ALA A 102 -66.63 2.71 -35.44
C ALA A 102 -67.04 3.38 -34.12
N LEU A 103 -68.20 4.06 -34.08
CA LEU A 103 -68.71 4.68 -32.86
C LEU A 103 -69.16 3.63 -31.85
N TYR A 104 -69.82 2.55 -32.30
CA TYR A 104 -70.13 1.40 -31.44
C TYR A 104 -68.85 0.83 -30.81
N ASN A 105 -67.79 0.66 -31.62
CA ASN A 105 -66.50 0.19 -31.13
C ASN A 105 -65.85 1.15 -30.13
N THR A 106 -65.98 2.46 -30.32
CA THR A 106 -65.46 3.46 -29.36
C THR A 106 -66.20 3.41 -28.05
N VAL A 107 -67.54 3.35 -28.07
CA VAL A 107 -68.35 3.34 -26.85
C VAL A 107 -68.19 2.03 -26.08
N ILE A 108 -68.16 0.89 -26.76
CA ILE A 108 -68.07 -0.41 -26.10
C ILE A 108 -66.69 -0.67 -25.46
N ASN A 109 -65.63 -0.08 -26.02
CA ASN A 109 -64.27 -0.15 -25.48
C ASN A 109 -63.97 0.99 -24.49
N ASP A 110 -64.97 1.78 -24.07
CA ASP A 110 -64.78 2.73 -22.98
C ASP A 110 -64.62 1.97 -21.66
N ILE A 111 -63.45 2.10 -21.03
CA ILE A 111 -63.14 1.42 -19.78
C ILE A 111 -64.14 1.77 -18.66
N ASN A 112 -64.70 2.99 -18.69
CA ASN A 112 -65.70 3.40 -17.70
C ASN A 112 -67.01 2.63 -17.86
N LEU A 113 -67.36 2.28 -19.10
CA LEU A 113 -68.54 1.46 -19.37
C LEU A 113 -68.34 0.03 -18.84
N LEU A 114 -67.18 -0.56 -19.08
CA LEU A 114 -66.85 -1.88 -18.55
C LEU A 114 -66.85 -1.86 -17.03
N SER A 115 -66.31 -0.81 -16.39
CA SER A 115 -66.31 -0.64 -14.93
C SER A 115 -67.71 -0.53 -14.37
N GLU A 116 -68.57 0.30 -14.96
CA GLU A 116 -69.96 0.48 -14.51
C GLU A 116 -70.73 -0.84 -14.57
N ILE A 117 -70.57 -1.61 -15.66
CA ILE A 117 -71.26 -2.89 -15.82
C ILE A 117 -70.66 -3.96 -14.91
N TYR A 118 -69.34 -3.94 -14.73
CA TYR A 118 -68.68 -4.80 -13.76
C TYR A 118 -69.23 -4.55 -12.35
N ASP A 119 -69.43 -3.30 -11.93
CA ASP A 119 -69.98 -2.99 -10.60
C ASP A 119 -71.46 -3.42 -10.45
N GLU A 120 -72.23 -3.41 -11.56
CA GLU A 120 -73.62 -3.88 -11.58
C GLU A 120 -73.77 -5.40 -11.50
N ASN A 121 -72.74 -6.13 -11.90
CA ASN A 121 -72.73 -7.60 -11.91
C ASN A 121 -71.82 -8.04 -10.77
N ASN A 122 -72.36 -8.69 -9.72
CA ASN A 122 -71.59 -9.16 -8.56
C ASN A 122 -70.55 -10.26 -8.93
N VAL A 123 -69.53 -9.88 -9.70
CA VAL A 123 -68.53 -10.75 -10.29
C VAL A 123 -67.44 -10.99 -9.27
N THR A 124 -66.97 -12.22 -9.19
CA THR A 124 -65.96 -12.63 -8.22
C THR A 124 -64.52 -12.33 -8.68
N LEU A 125 -64.34 -12.11 -9.99
CA LEU A 125 -63.05 -11.81 -10.63
C LEU A 125 -62.70 -10.33 -10.47
N PRO A 126 -61.47 -9.95 -10.09
CA PRO A 126 -61.06 -8.53 -10.06
C PRO A 126 -61.21 -7.84 -11.43
N PHE A 127 -61.57 -6.55 -11.43
CA PHE A 127 -61.80 -5.77 -12.65
C PHE A 127 -60.62 -5.83 -13.64
N ASP A 128 -59.39 -5.68 -13.15
CA ASP A 128 -58.16 -5.71 -13.96
C ASP A 128 -57.93 -7.05 -14.69
N ILE A 129 -58.63 -8.10 -14.26
CA ILE A 129 -58.63 -9.42 -14.88
C ILE A 129 -59.72 -9.52 -15.93
N VAL A 130 -60.90 -8.95 -15.69
CA VAL A 130 -62.03 -8.96 -16.63
C VAL A 130 -61.65 -8.35 -17.99
N ASP A 131 -60.90 -7.24 -17.97
CA ASP A 131 -60.39 -6.56 -19.18
C ASP A 131 -59.47 -7.44 -20.05
N ILE A 132 -58.83 -8.46 -19.47
CA ILE A 132 -57.98 -9.41 -20.22
C ILE A 132 -58.81 -10.44 -20.99
N PHE A 133 -59.99 -10.77 -20.45
CA PHE A 133 -60.82 -11.88 -20.91
C PHE A 133 -61.95 -11.45 -21.84
N ILE A 134 -62.25 -10.16 -21.92
CA ILE A 134 -63.27 -9.60 -22.81
C ILE A 134 -62.59 -8.68 -23.82
N ASP A 135 -62.78 -8.96 -25.11
CA ASP A 135 -62.22 -8.18 -26.20
C ASP A 135 -63.32 -7.86 -27.23
N PHE A 136 -63.36 -6.60 -27.66
CA PHE A 136 -64.31 -6.11 -28.66
C PHE A 136 -63.55 -5.63 -29.89
N THR A 137 -63.78 -6.30 -31.02
CA THR A 137 -63.13 -5.96 -32.29
C THR A 137 -64.16 -5.53 -33.32
N ALA A 138 -63.87 -4.47 -34.06
CA ALA A 138 -64.74 -3.98 -35.11
C ALA A 138 -64.06 -3.97 -36.47
N SER A 139 -64.81 -4.32 -37.52
CA SER A 139 -64.43 -4.09 -38.90
C SER A 139 -65.40 -3.09 -39.54
N THR A 140 -64.91 -1.91 -39.89
CA THR A 140 -65.69 -0.91 -40.61
C THR A 140 -65.97 -1.34 -42.06
N GLU A 141 -65.06 -2.09 -42.67
CA GLU A 141 -65.21 -2.66 -44.02
C GLU A 141 -66.36 -3.66 -44.08
N TYR A 142 -66.38 -4.64 -43.17
CA TYR A 142 -67.43 -5.66 -43.11
C TYR A 142 -68.65 -5.22 -42.29
N ARG A 143 -68.58 -4.04 -41.67
CA ARG A 143 -69.58 -3.49 -40.76
C ARG A 143 -69.94 -4.46 -39.64
N THR A 144 -68.93 -5.10 -39.08
CA THR A 144 -69.11 -6.07 -38.01
C THR A 144 -68.51 -5.57 -36.69
N LEU A 145 -69.16 -5.93 -35.59
CA LEU A 145 -68.60 -5.89 -34.25
C LEU A 145 -68.57 -7.32 -33.73
N THR A 146 -67.41 -7.75 -33.27
CA THR A 146 -67.18 -9.09 -32.75
C THR A 146 -66.82 -8.99 -31.28
N ILE A 147 -67.56 -9.73 -30.46
CA ILE A 147 -67.30 -9.91 -29.04
C ILE A 147 -66.53 -11.21 -28.88
N HIS A 148 -65.37 -11.16 -28.23
CA HIS A 148 -64.62 -12.32 -27.79
C HIS A 148 -64.59 -12.36 -26.28
N VAL A 149 -65.07 -13.47 -25.69
CA VAL A 149 -64.99 -13.69 -24.24
C VAL A 149 -64.27 -15.00 -23.98
N TYR A 150 -63.36 -14.98 -23.03
CA TYR A 150 -62.52 -16.10 -22.66
C TYR A 150 -62.73 -16.45 -21.18
N ALA A 151 -62.70 -17.73 -20.82
CA ALA A 151 -62.76 -18.16 -19.43
C ALA A 151 -62.10 -19.54 -19.23
N GLN A 152 -61.73 -19.84 -17.98
CA GLN A 152 -61.15 -21.12 -17.60
C GLN A 152 -62.19 -22.25 -17.55
N ASP A 153 -63.40 -21.91 -17.11
CA ASP A 153 -64.49 -22.84 -16.92
C ASP A 153 -65.82 -22.25 -17.40
N LYS A 154 -66.85 -23.08 -17.38
CA LYS A 154 -68.16 -22.73 -17.92
C LYS A 154 -68.85 -21.64 -17.10
N ASN A 155 -68.69 -21.63 -15.78
CA ASN A 155 -69.35 -20.64 -14.93
C ASN A 155 -68.74 -19.25 -15.18
N GLY A 156 -67.41 -19.17 -15.21
CA GLY A 156 -66.70 -17.93 -15.55
C GLY A 156 -67.04 -17.46 -16.98
N LEU A 157 -67.24 -18.39 -17.92
CA LEU A 157 -67.65 -18.01 -19.28
C LEU A 157 -69.03 -17.35 -19.28
N GLU A 158 -70.01 -17.91 -18.59
CA GLU A 158 -71.36 -17.34 -18.52
C GLU A 158 -71.37 -15.97 -17.83
N GLU A 159 -70.61 -15.81 -16.74
CA GLU A 159 -70.47 -14.52 -16.04
C GLU A 159 -69.87 -13.45 -16.95
N LEU A 160 -68.72 -13.73 -17.56
CA LEU A 160 -68.03 -12.77 -18.43
C LEU A 160 -68.80 -12.51 -19.74
N LYS A 161 -69.52 -13.53 -20.25
CA LYS A 161 -70.41 -13.39 -21.40
C LYS A 161 -71.55 -12.43 -21.09
N ALA A 162 -72.17 -12.53 -19.91
CA ALA A 162 -73.23 -11.61 -19.49
C ALA A 162 -72.72 -10.17 -19.39
N ILE A 163 -71.54 -9.95 -18.82
CA ILE A 163 -70.89 -8.62 -18.77
C ILE A 163 -70.68 -8.08 -20.20
N ALA A 164 -70.08 -8.87 -21.08
CA ALA A 164 -69.75 -8.42 -22.44
C ALA A 164 -71.00 -8.07 -23.27
N LEU A 165 -72.08 -8.85 -23.12
CA LEU A 165 -73.36 -8.59 -23.79
C LEU A 165 -74.06 -7.36 -23.19
N ASN A 166 -73.98 -7.15 -21.88
CA ASN A 166 -74.47 -5.92 -21.25
C ASN A 166 -73.69 -4.69 -21.74
N CYS A 167 -72.37 -4.81 -21.95
CA CYS A 167 -71.55 -3.74 -22.55
C CYS A 167 -72.05 -3.38 -23.94
N PHE A 168 -72.32 -4.41 -24.74
CA PHE A 168 -72.87 -4.22 -26.07
C PHE A 168 -74.25 -3.56 -26.06
N GLU A 169 -75.17 -3.99 -25.19
CA GLU A 169 -76.50 -3.39 -25.10
C GLU A 169 -76.47 -1.95 -24.59
N LYS A 170 -75.65 -1.63 -23.58
CA LYS A 170 -75.46 -0.23 -23.15
C LYS A 170 -74.85 0.62 -24.27
N ALA A 171 -73.80 0.13 -24.94
CA ALA A 171 -73.20 0.84 -26.07
C ALA A 171 -74.22 1.11 -27.19
N LYS A 172 -75.05 0.11 -27.50
CA LYS A 172 -76.15 0.23 -28.47
C LYS A 172 -77.18 1.27 -28.06
N ASN A 173 -77.58 1.31 -26.79
CA ASN A 173 -78.52 2.31 -26.29
C ASN A 173 -77.92 3.73 -26.36
N THR A 174 -76.67 3.90 -25.94
CA THR A 174 -75.94 5.18 -26.00
C THR A 174 -75.81 5.70 -27.43
N VAL A 175 -75.40 4.85 -28.38
CA VAL A 175 -75.28 5.26 -29.78
C VAL A 175 -76.66 5.58 -30.36
N SER A 176 -77.67 4.75 -30.10
CA SER A 176 -79.03 4.99 -30.60
C SER A 176 -79.63 6.29 -30.09
N ALA A 177 -79.36 6.66 -28.83
CA ALA A 177 -79.79 7.93 -28.25
C ALA A 177 -79.06 9.14 -28.85
N THR A 178 -77.80 8.97 -29.25
CA THR A 178 -76.96 10.07 -29.75
C THR A 178 -77.21 10.40 -31.22
N ILE A 179 -77.33 9.37 -32.08
CA ILE A 179 -77.38 9.55 -33.55
C ILE A 179 -78.54 8.82 -34.24
N GLY A 180 -79.46 8.23 -33.45
CA GLY A 180 -80.60 7.48 -33.95
C GLY A 180 -80.33 5.97 -34.06
N PRO A 181 -81.39 5.15 -34.17
CA PRO A 181 -81.28 3.69 -34.16
C PRO A 181 -80.58 3.15 -35.43
N SER A 182 -79.72 2.15 -35.25
CA SER A 182 -79.13 1.36 -36.33
C SER A 182 -79.76 -0.03 -36.39
N ASN A 183 -79.92 -0.59 -37.59
CA ASN A 183 -80.28 -1.99 -37.73
C ASN A 183 -79.07 -2.88 -37.37
N ILE A 184 -79.26 -3.75 -36.38
CA ILE A 184 -78.23 -4.65 -35.86
C ILE A 184 -78.73 -6.09 -36.01
N LEU A 185 -77.93 -6.93 -36.65
CA LEU A 185 -78.26 -8.34 -36.89
C LEU A 185 -77.17 -9.24 -36.28
N LEU A 186 -77.57 -10.21 -35.47
CA LEU A 186 -76.67 -11.28 -35.04
C LEU A 186 -76.36 -12.19 -36.23
N ILE A 187 -75.08 -12.28 -36.61
CA ILE A 187 -74.61 -13.12 -37.72
C ILE A 187 -74.26 -14.51 -37.22
N SER A 188 -73.57 -14.60 -36.09
CA SER A 188 -73.07 -15.87 -35.56
C SER A 188 -72.83 -15.76 -34.07
N GLU A 189 -73.14 -16.85 -33.37
CA GLU A 189 -72.77 -17.08 -31.98
C GLU A 189 -72.17 -18.49 -31.88
N ARG A 190 -71.04 -18.62 -31.20
CA ARG A 190 -70.40 -19.92 -30.98
C ARG A 190 -69.55 -19.95 -29.73
N GLU A 191 -69.50 -21.13 -29.13
CA GLU A 191 -68.56 -21.48 -28.08
C GLU A 191 -67.55 -22.50 -28.61
N SER A 192 -66.30 -22.34 -28.21
CA SER A 192 -65.17 -23.15 -28.69
C SER A 192 -64.08 -23.20 -27.63
N VAL A 193 -63.05 -24.02 -27.86
CA VAL A 193 -61.80 -23.93 -27.11
C VAL A 193 -60.79 -23.19 -27.98
N SER A 194 -60.12 -22.18 -27.41
CA SER A 194 -59.16 -21.37 -28.14
C SER A 194 -58.07 -20.83 -27.22
N SER A 195 -56.92 -20.50 -27.80
CA SER A 195 -55.86 -19.83 -27.08
C SER A 195 -56.14 -18.32 -26.96
N ASN A 196 -55.66 -17.71 -25.87
CA ASN A 196 -55.62 -16.27 -25.69
C ASN A 196 -54.17 -15.79 -25.77
N THR A 197 -53.80 -15.23 -26.92
CA THR A 197 -52.44 -14.75 -27.19
C THR A 197 -52.04 -13.56 -26.31
N ALA A 198 -52.98 -12.69 -25.94
CA ALA A 198 -52.71 -11.56 -25.06
C ALA A 198 -52.33 -12.05 -23.66
N LEU A 199 -53.10 -12.99 -23.11
CA LEU A 199 -52.80 -13.65 -21.84
C LEU A 199 -51.45 -14.39 -21.89
N ALA A 200 -51.21 -15.18 -22.95
CA ALA A 200 -49.95 -15.90 -23.12
C ALA A 200 -48.73 -14.96 -23.17
N ASN A 201 -48.85 -13.82 -23.84
CA ASN A 201 -47.81 -12.81 -23.90
C ASN A 201 -47.56 -12.18 -22.52
N MET A 202 -48.60 -11.83 -21.78
CA MET A 202 -48.47 -11.33 -20.40
C MET A 202 -47.78 -12.35 -19.49
N GLN A 203 -48.22 -13.61 -19.50
CA GLN A 203 -47.60 -14.69 -18.73
C GLN A 203 -46.12 -14.85 -19.08
N LYS A 204 -45.78 -14.76 -20.37
CA LYS A 204 -44.39 -14.84 -20.84
C LYS A 204 -43.55 -13.67 -20.32
N THR A 205 -44.07 -12.44 -20.37
CA THR A 205 -43.38 -11.25 -19.84
C THR A 205 -43.09 -11.43 -18.36
N TYR A 206 -44.12 -11.72 -17.55
CA TYR A 206 -43.97 -11.95 -16.11
C TYR A 206 -42.97 -13.05 -15.79
N LYS A 207 -43.05 -14.20 -16.47
CA LYS A 207 -42.13 -15.32 -16.26
C LYS A 207 -40.69 -14.95 -16.59
N THR A 208 -40.49 -14.16 -17.64
CA THR A 208 -39.15 -13.72 -18.07
C THR A 208 -38.55 -12.75 -17.06
N GLU A 209 -39.33 -11.77 -16.62
CA GLU A 209 -38.90 -10.75 -15.64
C GLU A 209 -38.64 -11.37 -14.27
N TYR A 210 -39.53 -12.25 -13.80
CA TYR A 210 -39.35 -12.97 -12.55
C TYR A 210 -38.10 -13.86 -12.55
N ALA A 211 -37.89 -14.63 -13.63
CA ALA A 211 -36.69 -15.46 -13.78
C ALA A 211 -35.41 -14.62 -13.87
N ALA A 212 -35.47 -13.43 -14.47
CA ALA A 212 -34.34 -12.51 -14.51
C ALA A 212 -33.98 -11.99 -13.11
N LEU A 213 -34.98 -11.67 -12.28
CA LEU A 213 -34.78 -11.29 -10.88
C LEU A 213 -34.14 -12.43 -10.07
N GLU A 214 -34.65 -13.66 -10.20
CA GLU A 214 -34.07 -14.82 -9.51
C GLU A 214 -32.62 -15.07 -9.91
N LYS A 215 -32.31 -14.94 -11.20
CA LYS A 215 -30.94 -15.06 -11.70
C LYS A 215 -30.05 -13.94 -11.17
N ALA A 216 -30.52 -12.70 -11.15
CA ALA A 216 -29.77 -11.56 -10.63
C ALA A 216 -29.44 -11.74 -9.14
N ILE A 217 -30.41 -12.16 -8.33
CA ILE A 217 -30.22 -12.45 -6.90
C ILE A 217 -29.17 -13.55 -6.70
N ALA A 218 -29.26 -14.65 -7.43
CA ALA A 218 -28.32 -15.77 -7.31
C ALA A 218 -26.89 -15.39 -7.71
N GLU A 219 -26.73 -14.59 -8.77
CA GLU A 219 -25.42 -14.11 -9.21
C GLU A 219 -24.82 -13.12 -8.20
N THR A 220 -25.62 -12.21 -7.63
CA THR A 220 -25.17 -11.32 -6.55
C THR A 220 -24.74 -12.10 -5.31
N ASP A 221 -25.48 -13.15 -4.93
CA ASP A 221 -25.09 -14.02 -3.80
C ASP A 221 -23.75 -14.72 -4.03
N LYS A 222 -23.52 -15.18 -5.26
CA LYS A 222 -22.24 -15.78 -5.64
C LYS A 222 -21.09 -14.77 -5.53
N GLN A 223 -21.27 -13.55 -6.03
CA GLN A 223 -20.24 -12.50 -5.94
C GLN A 223 -19.93 -12.13 -4.49
N ILE A 224 -20.96 -11.99 -3.64
CA ILE A 224 -20.77 -11.74 -2.21
C ILE A 224 -19.95 -12.87 -1.56
N ALA A 225 -20.28 -14.13 -1.86
CA ALA A 225 -19.56 -15.29 -1.32
C ALA A 225 -18.09 -15.34 -1.77
N GLU A 226 -17.80 -15.01 -3.03
CA GLU A 226 -16.43 -14.96 -3.59
C GLU A 226 -15.58 -13.87 -2.92
N ILE A 227 -16.16 -12.68 -2.70
CA ILE A 227 -15.48 -11.58 -1.99
C ILE A 227 -15.28 -11.94 -0.51
N GLN A 228 -16.29 -12.49 0.15
CA GLN A 228 -16.18 -12.92 1.55
C GLN A 228 -15.07 -13.97 1.73
N ALA A 229 -14.99 -14.96 0.83
CA ALA A 229 -13.93 -15.95 0.86
C ALA A 229 -12.52 -15.35 0.63
N SER A 230 -12.43 -14.20 -0.05
CA SER A 230 -11.17 -13.47 -0.23
C SER A 230 -10.77 -12.72 1.04
N ILE A 231 -11.74 -12.15 1.76
CA ILE A 231 -11.53 -11.53 3.08
C ILE A 231 -11.09 -12.58 4.10
N ASP A 232 -11.77 -13.73 4.15
CA ASP A 232 -11.52 -14.79 5.13
C ASP A 232 -10.12 -15.44 4.99
N LYS A 233 -9.51 -15.37 3.79
CA LYS A 233 -8.15 -15.86 3.54
C LYS A 233 -7.06 -14.96 4.13
N VAL A 234 -7.37 -13.71 4.47
CA VAL A 234 -6.38 -12.78 5.03
C VAL A 234 -6.08 -13.22 6.46
N THR A 235 -4.96 -13.92 6.64
CA THR A 235 -4.49 -14.40 7.93
C THR A 235 -3.41 -13.49 8.47
N TYR A 236 -3.72 -12.80 9.56
CA TYR A 236 -2.74 -11.96 10.25
C TYR A 236 -1.82 -12.82 11.11
N VAL A 237 -0.54 -12.91 10.77
CA VAL A 237 0.46 -13.50 11.65
C VAL A 237 1.00 -12.40 12.57
N PRO A 238 0.70 -12.42 13.88
CA PRO A 238 1.25 -11.44 14.79
C PRO A 238 2.77 -11.57 14.87
N PHE A 239 3.42 -10.41 14.74
CA PHE A 239 4.84 -10.13 14.95
C PHE A 239 5.53 -11.11 15.91
N ASN A 240 6.45 -11.94 15.42
CA ASN A 240 7.43 -12.53 16.34
C ASN A 240 8.70 -13.07 15.68
N LYS A 241 8.59 -13.80 14.55
CA LYS A 241 9.77 -14.55 14.06
C LYS A 241 10.73 -13.70 13.21
N GLU A 242 10.21 -12.86 12.34
CA GLU A 242 11.04 -12.11 11.39
C GLU A 242 11.74 -10.90 12.05
N VAL A 243 11.06 -10.18 12.94
CA VAL A 243 11.67 -9.05 13.68
C VAL A 243 12.91 -9.52 14.47
N ILE A 244 12.86 -10.72 15.08
CA ILE A 244 14.00 -11.31 15.78
C ILE A 244 15.13 -11.63 14.80
N GLN A 245 14.83 -12.17 13.62
CA GLN A 245 15.86 -12.44 12.60
C GLN A 245 16.54 -11.16 12.10
N TYR A 246 15.78 -10.10 11.84
CA TYR A 246 16.33 -8.81 11.42
C TYR A 246 17.12 -8.12 12.54
N ALA A 247 16.72 -8.26 13.81
CA ALA A 247 17.50 -7.77 14.94
C ALA A 247 18.86 -8.49 15.05
N VAL A 248 18.90 -9.81 14.82
CA VAL A 248 20.14 -10.60 14.79
C VAL A 248 21.04 -10.19 13.62
N LEU A 249 20.48 -9.97 12.43
CA LEU A 249 21.21 -9.42 11.27
C LEU A 249 21.79 -8.03 11.57
N GLY A 250 21.02 -7.15 12.22
CA GLY A 250 21.47 -5.83 12.66
C GLY A 250 22.62 -5.90 13.67
N LEU A 251 22.61 -6.89 14.58
CA LEU A 251 23.70 -7.14 15.52
C LEU A 251 25.00 -7.54 14.78
N ILE A 252 24.92 -8.47 13.83
CA ILE A 252 26.08 -8.92 13.04
C ILE A 252 26.68 -7.75 12.25
N LEU A 253 25.83 -6.96 11.58
CA LEU A 253 26.25 -5.78 10.83
C LEU A 253 26.90 -4.72 11.73
N GLY A 254 26.33 -4.47 12.90
CA GLY A 254 26.85 -3.51 13.87
C GLY A 254 28.25 -3.87 14.37
N VAL A 255 28.50 -5.16 14.64
CA VAL A 255 29.84 -5.65 15.03
C VAL A 255 30.85 -5.44 13.90
N PHE A 256 30.46 -5.72 12.66
CA PHE A 256 31.30 -5.53 11.49
C PHE A 256 31.65 -4.04 11.28
N LEU A 257 30.67 -3.14 11.34
CA LEU A 257 30.87 -1.69 11.22
C LEU A 257 31.78 -1.14 12.32
N ALA A 258 31.57 -1.56 13.56
CA ALA A 258 32.42 -1.14 14.67
C ALA A 258 33.89 -1.56 14.46
N TYR A 259 34.11 -2.78 13.94
CA TYR A 259 35.45 -3.26 13.60
C TYR A 259 36.11 -2.43 12.50
N VAL A 260 35.39 -2.13 11.41
CA VAL A 260 35.88 -1.28 10.32
C VAL A 260 36.23 0.13 10.81
N LEU A 261 35.39 0.74 11.66
CA LEU A 261 35.64 2.07 12.23
C LEU A 261 36.89 2.08 13.13
N ILE A 262 37.12 1.03 13.91
CA ILE A 262 38.31 0.88 14.75
C ILE A 262 39.56 0.77 13.89
N LEU A 263 39.53 -0.06 12.84
CA LEU A 263 40.63 -0.19 11.88
C LEU A 263 40.91 1.14 11.17
N GLY A 264 39.88 1.82 10.68
CA GLY A 264 40.02 3.12 10.01
C GLY A 264 40.67 4.17 10.92
N ARG A 265 40.20 4.27 12.18
CA ARG A 265 40.78 5.20 13.16
C ARG A 265 42.24 4.88 13.46
N PHE A 266 42.61 3.60 13.52
CA PHE A 266 43.99 3.17 13.73
C PHE A 266 44.90 3.54 12.54
N TYR A 267 44.48 3.24 11.31
CA TYR A 267 45.25 3.58 10.10
C TYR A 267 45.44 5.09 9.93
N LEU A 268 44.47 5.90 10.34
CA LEU A 268 44.54 7.35 10.29
C LEU A 268 45.42 7.95 11.41
N SER A 269 45.54 7.31 12.57
CA SER A 269 46.39 7.78 13.67
C SER A 269 47.81 7.20 13.58
N ARG A 270 48.63 7.63 12.60
CA ARG A 270 50.07 7.25 12.47
C ARG A 270 50.95 7.86 13.58
N LYS A 271 50.66 7.52 14.84
CA LYS A 271 51.48 7.88 16.01
C LYS A 271 52.71 6.98 16.08
N LEU A 272 53.81 7.49 16.63
CA LEU A 272 55.07 6.76 16.78
C LEU A 272 54.89 5.60 17.77
N ILE A 273 55.01 4.36 17.27
CA ILE A 273 54.87 3.11 18.03
C ILE A 273 56.20 2.33 18.06
N GLY A 274 57.25 2.81 17.38
CA GLY A 274 58.62 2.28 17.51
C GLY A 274 59.59 2.91 16.53
N ILE A 275 60.90 2.88 16.83
CA ILE A 275 61.95 3.41 15.92
C ILE A 275 62.08 2.62 14.62
N GLU A 276 61.61 1.37 14.58
CA GLU A 276 61.52 0.55 13.36
C GLU A 276 60.69 1.25 12.25
N GLN A 277 59.82 2.19 12.64
CA GLN A 277 59.02 3.01 11.72
C GLN A 277 59.80 4.19 11.12
N LEU A 278 61.04 4.44 11.58
CA LEU A 278 61.96 5.49 11.13
C LEU A 278 63.35 4.89 10.84
N PRO A 279 63.50 4.03 9.81
CA PRO A 279 64.69 3.20 9.58
C PRO A 279 65.97 3.99 9.23
N LYS A 280 65.88 5.30 9.00
CA LYS A 280 67.00 6.17 8.64
C LYS A 280 67.51 7.02 9.82
N LEU A 281 66.99 6.79 11.02
CA LEU A 281 67.26 7.60 12.20
C LEU A 281 68.01 6.78 13.24
N ASN A 282 69.17 7.25 13.66
CA ASN A 282 69.93 6.60 14.72
C ASN A 282 69.23 6.80 16.07
N LEU A 283 69.06 5.73 16.84
CA LEU A 283 68.54 5.83 18.20
C LEU A 283 69.70 6.03 19.18
N PHE A 284 69.68 7.13 19.92
CA PHE A 284 70.66 7.38 20.99
C PHE A 284 70.28 6.69 22.30
N SER A 285 69.01 6.72 22.66
CA SER A 285 68.50 6.08 23.88
C SER A 285 66.98 5.99 23.86
N SER A 286 66.41 4.96 24.47
CA SER A 286 64.97 4.86 24.73
C SER A 286 64.66 4.33 26.12
N GLY A 287 63.50 4.71 26.68
CA GLY A 287 63.00 4.19 27.95
C GLY A 287 61.90 5.07 28.57
N THR A 288 61.52 4.78 29.81
CA THR A 288 60.45 5.51 30.53
C THR A 288 60.96 6.60 31.48
N ASP A 289 62.18 6.47 32.00
CA ASP A 289 62.78 7.40 32.98
C ASP A 289 63.67 8.43 32.27
N ILE A 290 63.16 9.65 32.17
CA ILE A 290 63.82 10.74 31.45
C ILE A 290 65.22 11.07 31.94
N VAL A 291 65.49 10.92 33.24
CA VAL A 291 66.80 11.24 33.82
C VAL A 291 67.82 10.20 33.38
N LYS A 292 67.46 8.92 33.45
CA LYS A 292 68.31 7.81 32.99
C LYS A 292 68.52 7.85 31.47
N ILE A 293 67.49 8.15 30.71
CA ILE A 293 67.58 8.26 29.24
C ILE A 293 68.55 9.37 28.86
N SER A 294 68.46 10.54 29.50
CA SER A 294 69.35 11.68 29.22
C SER A 294 70.82 11.32 29.51
N GLN A 295 71.07 10.56 30.58
CA GLN A 295 72.40 10.03 30.91
C GLN A 295 72.91 9.05 29.86
N LEU A 296 72.07 8.09 29.45
CA LEU A 296 72.42 7.08 28.45
C LEU A 296 72.65 7.68 27.05
N ALA A 297 71.95 8.78 26.73
CA ALA A 297 72.10 9.49 25.45
C ALA A 297 73.45 10.22 25.31
N LEU A 298 74.14 10.54 26.41
CA LEU A 298 75.31 11.44 26.40
C LEU A 298 76.45 10.91 25.53
N VAL A 299 76.86 9.66 25.72
CA VAL A 299 77.98 9.05 24.99
C VAL A 299 77.66 8.90 23.49
N PRO A 300 76.48 8.37 23.09
CA PRO A 300 76.06 8.35 21.69
C PRO A 300 76.00 9.73 21.04
N VAL A 301 75.54 10.75 21.76
CA VAL A 301 75.48 12.13 21.26
C VAL A 301 76.88 12.68 20.99
N ILE A 302 77.82 12.53 21.93
CA ILE A 302 79.22 12.99 21.75
C ILE A 302 79.85 12.29 20.54
N TYR A 303 79.61 10.98 20.38
CA TYR A 303 80.13 10.21 19.26
C TYR A 303 79.54 10.68 17.91
N ALA A 304 78.23 10.92 17.85
CA ALA A 304 77.55 11.32 16.63
C ALA A 304 77.85 12.78 16.22
N CYS A 305 78.02 13.68 17.19
CA CYS A 305 78.27 15.10 16.94
C CYS A 305 79.75 15.40 16.63
N GLY A 306 80.69 14.59 17.14
CA GLY A 306 82.13 14.75 16.91
C GLY A 306 82.71 16.04 17.51
N LYS A 307 83.88 16.49 17.05
CA LYS A 307 84.43 17.80 17.42
C LYS A 307 83.86 18.87 16.49
N THR A 308 82.91 19.66 16.99
CA THR A 308 82.31 20.78 16.25
C THR A 308 82.15 22.00 17.15
N SER A 309 82.42 23.17 16.60
CA SER A 309 82.19 24.48 17.25
C SER A 309 80.94 25.19 16.72
N GLU A 310 80.24 24.56 15.76
CA GLU A 310 78.98 25.07 15.20
C GLU A 310 77.77 24.65 16.03
N PRO A 311 76.68 25.43 16.04
CA PRO A 311 75.54 25.16 16.90
C PRO A 311 74.79 23.88 16.51
N ILE A 312 74.33 23.15 17.54
CA ILE A 312 73.52 21.94 17.39
C ILE A 312 72.14 22.19 17.98
N GLY A 313 71.10 21.94 17.20
CA GLY A 313 69.72 22.07 17.62
C GLY A 313 69.23 20.83 18.36
N VAL A 314 68.51 21.00 19.47
CA VAL A 314 67.72 19.93 20.09
C VAL A 314 66.26 20.28 19.92
N THR A 315 65.46 19.41 19.30
CA THR A 315 64.05 19.69 19.00
C THR A 315 63.11 18.52 19.27
N SER A 316 61.83 18.84 19.43
CA SER A 316 60.76 17.87 19.62
C SER A 316 59.52 18.29 18.85
N THR A 317 58.87 17.34 18.17
CA THR A 317 57.62 17.65 17.45
C THR A 317 56.41 17.80 18.37
N GLU A 318 56.33 17.08 19.49
CA GLU A 318 55.15 17.11 20.39
C GLU A 318 55.48 16.91 21.89
N ASN A 319 56.77 16.96 22.30
CA ASN A 319 57.18 16.69 23.69
C ASN A 319 58.15 17.73 24.27
N LEU A 320 57.65 18.95 24.47
CA LEU A 320 58.41 20.08 25.01
C LEU A 320 58.92 19.85 26.44
N VAL A 321 58.18 19.10 27.26
CA VAL A 321 58.57 18.82 28.65
C VAL A 321 59.85 17.99 28.68
N SER A 322 59.91 16.94 27.86
CA SER A 322 61.13 16.12 27.82
C SER A 322 62.27 16.79 27.06
N LEU A 323 61.96 17.60 26.05
CA LEU A 323 62.93 18.40 25.33
C LEU A 323 63.77 19.25 26.29
N ASN A 324 63.12 20.00 27.19
CA ASN A 324 63.80 20.89 28.12
C ASN A 324 64.70 20.13 29.11
N ALA A 325 64.25 18.98 29.62
CA ALA A 325 65.02 18.17 30.54
C ALA A 325 66.26 17.54 29.85
N VAL A 326 66.09 16.98 28.65
CA VAL A 326 67.18 16.36 27.88
C VAL A 326 68.19 17.43 27.45
N SER A 327 67.71 18.58 26.95
CA SER A 327 68.59 19.65 26.47
C SER A 327 69.41 20.26 27.59
N LYS A 328 68.82 20.46 28.77
CA LYS A 328 69.53 20.95 29.95
C LYS A 328 70.64 19.96 30.35
N TYR A 329 70.32 18.68 30.42
CA TYR A 329 71.29 17.65 30.79
C TYR A 329 72.48 17.59 29.81
N LEU A 330 72.22 17.64 28.50
CA LEU A 330 73.29 17.64 27.50
C LEU A 330 74.15 18.91 27.58
N LYS A 331 73.55 20.08 27.83
CA LYS A 331 74.27 21.35 27.93
C LYS A 331 75.19 21.40 29.15
N ASP A 332 74.76 20.84 30.28
CA ASP A 332 75.55 20.82 31.52
C ASP A 332 76.73 19.84 31.45
N ASN A 333 76.74 18.92 30.47
CA ASN A 333 77.71 17.81 30.38
C ASN A 333 78.49 17.78 29.05
N THR A 334 78.37 18.80 28.21
CA THR A 334 79.10 18.91 26.93
C THR A 334 79.53 20.35 26.66
N ASP A 335 80.62 20.54 25.92
CA ASP A 335 81.12 21.85 25.50
C ASP A 335 80.48 22.34 24.18
N TYR A 336 79.39 21.70 23.72
CA TYR A 336 78.72 22.06 22.47
C TYR A 336 77.85 23.31 22.62
N ASP A 337 77.77 24.13 21.57
CA ASP A 337 76.79 25.21 21.49
C ASP A 337 75.38 24.62 21.19
N LEU A 338 74.69 24.17 22.23
CA LEU A 338 73.36 23.57 22.13
C LEU A 338 72.26 24.63 22.13
N ARG A 339 71.44 24.63 21.08
CA ARG A 339 70.24 25.46 20.95
C ARG A 339 68.99 24.63 21.17
N VAL A 340 68.17 25.04 22.13
CA VAL A 340 66.85 24.42 22.34
C VAL A 340 65.90 25.01 21.33
N LEU A 341 65.50 24.20 20.36
CA LEU A 341 64.52 24.52 19.36
C LEU A 341 63.24 23.80 19.76
N GLU A 342 62.17 24.52 20.10
CA GLU A 342 60.88 23.87 20.34
C GLU A 342 60.35 23.22 19.04
N ASN A 343 59.05 22.98 18.93
CA ASN A 343 58.50 22.42 17.71
C ASN A 343 58.65 23.42 16.54
N ILE A 344 59.47 23.04 15.56
CA ILE A 344 59.79 23.87 14.38
C ILE A 344 58.58 24.22 13.50
N PHE A 345 57.48 23.48 13.66
CA PHE A 345 56.24 23.74 12.94
C PHE A 345 55.39 24.86 13.56
N ASP A 346 55.75 25.32 14.77
CA ASP A 346 54.93 26.26 15.54
C ASP A 346 55.33 27.72 15.32
N SER A 347 56.58 27.99 14.88
CA SER A 347 57.04 29.35 14.61
C SER A 347 58.11 29.44 13.52
N ALA A 348 57.97 30.45 12.66
CA ALA A 348 58.94 30.77 11.62
C ALA A 348 60.31 31.20 12.18
N ASP A 349 60.35 31.78 13.39
CA ASP A 349 61.59 32.22 14.02
C ASP A 349 62.41 31.04 14.57
N ILE A 350 61.72 29.99 15.05
CA ILE A 350 62.34 28.72 15.44
C ILE A 350 62.91 28.02 14.20
N ALA A 351 62.16 28.03 13.09
CA ALA A 351 62.62 27.48 11.82
C ALA A 351 63.86 28.23 11.27
N LYS A 352 63.94 29.55 11.41
CA LYS A 352 65.17 30.31 11.06
C LYS A 352 66.35 29.92 11.96
N SER A 353 66.12 29.84 13.27
CA SER A 353 67.15 29.43 14.25
C SER A 353 67.67 28.01 14.00
N MET A 354 66.83 27.15 13.44
CA MET A 354 67.18 25.80 13.01
C MET A 354 68.12 25.81 11.80
N LEU A 355 67.94 26.72 10.84
CA LEU A 355 68.80 26.83 9.65
C LEU A 355 70.24 27.22 9.99
N ASP A 356 70.45 27.93 11.10
CA ASP A 356 71.78 28.29 11.58
C ASP A 356 72.53 27.11 12.23
N CYS A 357 71.86 25.98 12.49
CA CYS A 357 72.44 24.83 13.16
C CYS A 357 73.07 23.85 12.16
N LYS A 358 74.23 23.29 12.50
CA LYS A 358 74.91 22.25 11.68
C LYS A 358 74.15 20.92 11.69
N GLY A 359 73.54 20.60 12.83
CA GLY A 359 72.81 19.36 12.99
C GLY A 359 71.82 19.38 14.13
N ILE A 360 70.98 18.34 14.17
CA ILE A 360 69.79 18.28 15.02
C ILE A 360 69.69 16.95 15.74
N ILE A 361 69.32 17.02 17.03
CA ILE A 361 68.96 15.91 17.89
C ILE A 361 67.45 15.96 18.12
N LEU A 362 66.76 14.84 17.87
CA LEU A 362 65.32 14.73 18.05
C LEU A 362 64.99 14.14 19.42
N VAL A 363 64.03 14.73 20.12
CA VAL A 363 63.50 14.22 21.39
C VAL A 363 62.01 13.92 21.19
N GLU A 364 61.64 12.65 21.10
CA GLU A 364 60.28 12.23 20.72
C GLU A 364 59.62 11.35 21.78
N LYS A 365 58.29 11.37 21.84
CA LYS A 365 57.50 10.61 22.81
C LYS A 365 56.64 9.54 22.16
N TYR A 366 56.76 8.33 22.68
CA TYR A 366 55.96 7.18 22.29
C TYR A 366 54.46 7.45 22.40
N LYS A 367 53.68 7.04 21.39
CA LYS A 367 52.22 7.25 21.27
C LYS A 367 51.73 8.71 21.32
N VAL A 368 52.64 9.68 21.31
CA VAL A 368 52.32 11.10 21.25
C VAL A 368 52.82 11.65 19.92
N SER A 369 54.13 11.59 19.67
CA SER A 369 54.75 12.11 18.46
C SER A 369 54.21 11.45 17.18
N GLN A 370 54.05 12.23 16.13
CA GLN A 370 53.52 11.76 14.84
C GLN A 370 54.65 11.46 13.86
N ILE A 371 54.64 10.25 13.28
CA ILE A 371 55.68 9.80 12.33
C ILE A 371 55.77 10.77 11.15
N LYS A 372 54.63 11.20 10.61
CA LYS A 372 54.55 12.14 9.47
C LYS A 372 55.23 13.49 9.76
N LYS A 373 55.16 13.98 11.01
CA LYS A 373 55.82 15.23 11.41
C LYS A 373 57.33 15.05 11.53
N ILE A 374 57.77 13.94 12.09
CA ILE A 374 59.19 13.58 12.21
C ILE A 374 59.81 13.40 10.82
N GLU A 375 59.14 12.69 9.91
CA GLU A 375 59.60 12.52 8.52
C GLU A 375 59.70 13.87 7.79
N LYS A 376 58.69 14.74 7.93
CA LYS A 376 58.70 16.07 7.33
C LYS A 376 59.85 16.93 7.89
N LEU A 377 60.11 16.85 9.19
CA LEU A 377 61.25 17.54 9.81
C LEU A 377 62.57 17.00 9.25
N MET A 378 62.74 15.68 9.15
CA MET A 378 63.94 15.08 8.55
C MET A 378 64.13 15.49 7.08
N GLU A 379 63.04 15.61 6.32
CA GLU A 379 63.08 16.10 4.93
C GLU A 379 63.51 17.58 4.86
N ILE A 380 62.99 18.42 5.75
CA ILE A 380 63.41 19.83 5.87
C ILE A 380 64.91 19.91 6.20
N CYS A 381 65.40 19.12 7.15
CA CYS A 381 66.82 19.08 7.49
C CYS A 381 67.67 18.69 6.28
N LYS A 382 67.28 17.62 5.58
CA LYS A 382 67.99 17.13 4.41
C LYS A 382 68.07 18.18 3.29
N ASN A 383 66.96 18.87 3.02
CA ASN A 383 66.90 19.89 1.97
C ASN A 383 67.75 21.13 2.28
N ASN A 384 68.05 21.37 3.56
CA ASN A 384 68.88 22.50 4.01
C ASN A 384 70.31 22.09 4.43
N ASN A 385 70.76 20.88 4.07
CA ASN A 385 72.07 20.33 4.43
C ASN A 385 72.35 20.26 5.96
N ILE A 386 71.29 20.12 6.76
CA ILE A 386 71.38 19.96 8.22
C ILE A 386 71.40 18.46 8.55
N THR A 387 72.39 18.02 9.33
CA THR A 387 72.51 16.60 9.68
C THR A 387 71.61 16.25 10.87
N VAL A 388 70.69 15.31 10.70
CA VAL A 388 69.95 14.75 11.86
C VAL A 388 70.82 13.67 12.48
N TYR A 389 71.37 13.95 13.67
CA TYR A 389 72.34 13.06 14.31
C TYR A 389 71.68 11.80 14.88
N GLY A 390 70.47 11.94 15.41
CA GLY A 390 69.71 10.82 15.97
C GLY A 390 68.54 11.29 16.82
N ALA A 391 67.85 10.32 17.41
CA ALA A 391 66.68 10.54 18.25
C ALA A 391 66.83 9.92 19.63
N ILE A 392 66.19 10.56 20.59
CA ILE A 392 65.97 10.10 21.96
C ILE A 392 64.48 9.86 22.11
N ILE A 393 64.07 8.64 22.46
CA ILE A 393 62.65 8.26 22.55
C ILE A 393 62.26 8.07 24.02
N ILE A 394 61.29 8.84 24.50
CA ILE A 394 60.67 8.64 25.82
C ILE A 394 59.38 7.82 25.66
N GLU A 395 59.29 6.70 26.37
CA GLU A 395 58.16 5.75 26.36
C GLU A 395 56.96 6.17 27.21
#